data_AF-A0A4P1KBA0-F1
#
_entry.id   AF-A0A4P1KBA0-F1
#
_cell.length_a   1.000
_cell.length_b   1.000
_cell.length_c   1.000
_cell.angle_alpha   90.00
_cell.angle_beta   90.00
_cell.angle_gamma   90.00
#
_symmetry.space_group_name_H-M   'P 1'
#
loop_
_entity.id
_entity.type
_entity.pdbx_description
1 polymer ?
#
loop_
_entity_poly.entity_id
_entity_poly.type
_entity_poly.pdbx_seq_one_letter_code
_entity_poly.pdbx_strand_id
1 'polypeptide(L)'
;MLDLRGANGASVNATSRGYGLANRIWSPEFTVSRQPEAGQITYRATAANRQWFADTLNRMVSDPRFVQESGAVIEQTQAIVAAFDSAIAAGQPTFVMPGRPATPDTGAANPVQGQVIVLVDAGCSGGCLDTLDLLSRLPNVRIAGSTTAEDTIFIEPTTLRLPSNYADLSYGHKAWTTRQRGNNAPYAPAGALAYAGDATDEAAVRTWVNGLFGA
;
A
#
# COMPACT_ATOMS: atom_id res chain seq x y z
N MET A 1 -18.76 6.76 -8.65
CA MET A 1 -17.71 5.92 -9.27
C MET A 1 -16.37 6.47 -8.84
N LEU A 2 -15.40 5.60 -8.53
CA LEU A 2 -14.00 5.95 -8.35
C LEU A 2 -13.23 5.37 -9.53
N ASP A 3 -12.51 6.18 -10.29
CA ASP A 3 -11.70 5.70 -11.41
C ASP A 3 -10.23 5.61 -11.00
N LEU A 4 -9.70 4.39 -11.00
CA LEU A 4 -8.32 4.06 -10.67
C LEU A 4 -7.60 3.39 -11.85
N ARG A 5 -8.15 3.46 -13.07
CA ARG A 5 -7.43 3.06 -14.28
C ARG A 5 -6.15 3.87 -14.43
N GLY A 6 -5.06 3.22 -14.81
CA GLY A 6 -3.75 3.87 -14.97
C GLY A 6 -3.11 4.37 -13.66
N ALA A 7 -3.73 4.16 -12.50
CA ALA A 7 -3.22 4.64 -11.21
C ALA A 7 -2.01 3.84 -10.76
N ASN A 8 -0.83 4.18 -11.31
CA ASN A 8 0.41 3.57 -10.89
C ASN A 8 0.81 4.09 -9.50
N GLY A 9 1.12 3.18 -8.58
CA GLY A 9 1.46 3.50 -7.20
C GLY A 9 2.84 4.14 -7.01
N ALA A 10 3.41 4.78 -8.05
CA ALA A 10 4.79 5.25 -8.08
C ALA A 10 5.04 6.47 -7.19
N SER A 11 4.00 7.22 -6.82
CA SER A 11 4.15 8.31 -5.86
C SER A 11 4.39 7.76 -4.46
N VAL A 12 5.38 8.31 -3.75
CA VAL A 12 5.70 7.99 -2.34
C VAL A 12 4.52 8.12 -1.39
N ASN A 13 3.47 8.85 -1.78
CA ASN A 13 2.26 9.06 -1.01
C ASN A 13 0.99 8.53 -1.70
N ALA A 14 1.11 7.60 -2.65
CA ALA A 14 -0.03 7.04 -3.37
C ALA A 14 -1.07 6.42 -2.42
N THR A 15 -0.64 5.56 -1.49
CA THR A 15 -1.52 4.92 -0.51
C THR A 15 -2.20 5.94 0.41
N SER A 16 -1.46 6.94 0.90
CA SER A 16 -2.05 7.96 1.78
C SER A 16 -3.02 8.89 1.05
N ARG A 17 -2.82 9.15 -0.25
CA ARG A 17 -3.82 9.84 -1.09
C ARG A 17 -5.09 9.01 -1.25
N GLY A 18 -4.95 7.71 -1.54
CA GLY A 18 -6.09 6.79 -1.65
C GLY A 18 -6.89 6.69 -0.36
N TYR A 19 -6.21 6.53 0.78
CA TYR A 19 -6.86 6.54 2.09
C TYR A 19 -7.46 7.91 2.42
N GLY A 20 -6.80 9.00 2.02
CA GLY A 20 -7.33 10.36 2.17
C GLY A 20 -8.61 10.60 1.36
N LEU A 21 -8.75 9.98 0.18
CA LEU A 21 -10.00 9.98 -0.58
C LEU A 21 -11.09 9.17 0.14
N ALA A 22 -10.77 7.95 0.57
CA ALA A 22 -11.71 7.11 1.31
C ALA A 22 -12.22 7.83 2.58
N ASN A 23 -11.33 8.46 3.35
CA ASN A 23 -11.70 9.20 4.55
C ASN A 23 -12.63 10.39 4.28
N ARG A 24 -12.58 10.99 3.09
CA ARG A 24 -13.50 12.10 2.72
C ARG A 24 -14.90 11.60 2.36
N ILE A 25 -14.99 10.38 1.82
CA ILE A 25 -16.26 9.79 1.39
C ILE A 25 -16.94 9.06 2.56
N TRP A 26 -16.18 8.31 3.36
CA TRP A 26 -16.70 7.45 4.43
C TRP A 26 -16.45 7.95 5.85
N SER A 27 -15.73 9.06 6.04
CA SER A 27 -15.15 9.53 7.32
C SER A 27 -13.95 8.70 7.80
N PRO A 28 -12.97 9.31 8.51
CA PRO A 28 -11.86 8.57 9.12
C PRO A 28 -12.31 7.51 10.14
N GLU A 29 -13.34 7.82 10.94
CA GLU A 29 -13.83 6.91 11.97
C GLU A 29 -14.32 5.59 11.37
N PHE A 30 -15.01 5.65 10.23
CA PHE A 30 -15.51 4.47 9.53
C PHE A 30 -14.41 3.68 8.83
N THR A 31 -13.46 4.36 8.18
CA THR A 31 -12.46 3.71 7.32
C THR A 31 -11.31 3.09 8.10
N VAL A 32 -10.86 3.73 9.18
CA VAL A 32 -9.65 3.32 9.90
C VAL A 32 -9.77 1.90 10.48
N SER A 33 -10.93 1.54 11.03
CA SER A 33 -11.20 0.18 11.52
C SER A 33 -11.32 -0.88 10.42
N ARG A 34 -11.49 -0.44 9.17
CA ARG A 34 -11.64 -1.30 7.99
C ARG A 34 -10.36 -1.37 7.15
N GLN A 35 -9.30 -0.66 7.54
CA GLN A 35 -8.03 -0.81 6.85
C GLN A 35 -7.46 -2.21 7.14
N PRO A 36 -6.81 -2.84 6.15
CA PRO A 36 -6.08 -4.09 6.40
C PRO A 36 -5.06 -3.88 7.51
N GLU A 37 -4.89 -4.91 8.35
CA GLU A 37 -3.69 -4.99 9.17
C GLU A 37 -2.46 -4.99 8.26
N ALA A 38 -1.39 -4.31 8.68
CA ALA A 38 -0.16 -4.29 7.90
C ALA A 38 0.61 -5.63 7.99
N GLY A 39 0.16 -6.54 8.85
CA GLY A 39 0.84 -7.81 9.13
C GLY A 39 2.20 -7.58 9.81
N GLN A 40 3.08 -8.56 9.66
CA GLN A 40 4.46 -8.52 10.12
C GLN A 40 5.39 -8.19 8.96
N ILE A 41 6.46 -7.46 9.26
CA ILE A 41 7.51 -7.14 8.31
C ILE A 41 8.77 -7.88 8.73
N THR A 42 9.26 -8.75 7.84
CA THR A 42 10.53 -9.45 8.02
C THR A 42 11.65 -8.67 7.35
N TYR A 43 12.69 -8.35 8.12
CA TYR A 43 13.86 -7.61 7.67
C TYR A 43 15.02 -8.57 7.48
N ARG A 44 15.81 -8.38 6.42
CA ARG A 44 17.09 -9.07 6.25
C ARG A 44 18.16 -8.39 7.10
N ALA A 45 18.68 -9.07 8.11
CA ALA A 45 19.67 -8.53 9.03
C ALA A 45 21.07 -8.54 8.39
N THR A 46 21.51 -7.40 7.88
CA THR A 46 22.88 -7.21 7.35
C THR A 46 23.43 -5.88 7.84
N ALA A 47 24.76 -5.78 7.91
CA ALA A 47 25.43 -4.52 8.27
C ALA A 47 25.04 -3.37 7.33
N ALA A 48 24.91 -3.64 6.03
CA ALA A 48 24.53 -2.64 5.03
C ALA A 48 23.09 -2.12 5.25
N ASN A 49 22.12 -3.03 5.48
CA ASN A 49 20.75 -2.61 5.76
C ASN A 49 20.68 -1.82 7.08
N ARG A 50 21.37 -2.28 8.13
CA ARG A 50 21.47 -1.57 9.41
C ARG A 50 22.00 -0.16 9.22
N GLN A 51 23.08 0.00 8.44
CA GLN A 51 23.69 1.31 8.17
C GLN A 51 22.71 2.24 7.46
N TRP A 52 21.97 1.75 6.45
CA TRP A 52 20.98 2.56 5.75
C TRP A 52 19.90 3.12 6.70
N PHE A 53 19.41 2.31 7.64
CA PHE A 53 18.44 2.78 8.65
C PHE A 53 19.07 3.77 9.62
N ALA A 54 20.33 3.57 10.03
CA ALA A 54 21.05 4.52 10.88
C ALA A 54 21.27 5.88 10.18
N ASP A 55 21.66 5.88 8.90
CA ASP A 55 21.83 7.10 8.11
C ASP A 55 20.48 7.81 7.88
N THR A 56 19.41 7.05 7.70
CA THR A 56 18.06 7.57 7.60
C THR A 56 17.61 8.21 8.90
N LEU A 57 17.83 7.55 10.04
CA LEU A 57 17.57 8.10 11.37
C LEU A 57 18.35 9.40 11.60
N ASN A 58 19.64 9.43 11.24
CA ASN A 58 20.48 10.61 11.37
C ASN A 58 19.93 11.79 10.57
N ARG A 59 19.45 11.56 9.34
CA ARG A 59 18.78 12.60 8.53
C ARG A 59 17.50 13.08 9.18
N MET A 60 16.68 12.18 9.72
CA MET A 60 15.42 12.51 10.41
C MET A 60 15.65 13.39 11.64
N VAL A 61 16.62 13.04 12.50
CA VAL A 61 16.89 13.80 13.74
C VAL A 61 17.65 15.10 13.50
N SER A 62 18.32 15.23 12.34
CA SER A 62 19.03 16.46 11.96
C SER A 62 18.11 17.51 11.34
N ASP A 63 16.87 17.16 10.98
CA ASP A 63 15.85 18.08 10.48
C ASP A 63 14.93 18.53 11.63
N PRO A 64 15.05 19.78 12.13
CA PRO A 64 14.23 20.25 13.26
C PRO A 64 12.73 20.21 12.97
N ARG A 65 12.32 20.40 11.71
CA ARG A 65 10.91 20.35 11.33
C ARG A 65 10.40 18.92 11.37
N PHE A 66 11.18 17.97 10.86
CA PHE A 66 10.83 16.55 10.93
C PHE A 66 10.73 16.07 12.39
N VAL A 67 11.65 16.51 13.25
CA VAL A 67 11.61 16.21 14.69
C VAL A 67 10.31 16.71 15.34
N GLN A 68 9.86 17.92 15.01
CA GLN A 68 8.61 18.47 15.54
C GLN A 68 7.36 17.77 15.00
N GLU A 69 7.36 17.37 13.73
CA GLU A 69 6.17 16.87 13.04
C GLU A 69 6.04 15.33 13.07
N SER A 70 7.13 14.59 13.30
CA SER A 70 7.20 13.14 13.01
C SER A 70 7.96 12.31 14.06
N GLY A 71 7.88 12.71 15.34
CA GLY A 71 8.55 12.01 16.45
C GLY A 71 8.29 10.50 16.50
N ALA A 72 7.06 10.05 16.25
CA ALA A 72 6.72 8.62 16.23
C ALA A 72 7.49 7.84 15.13
N VAL A 73 7.78 8.47 13.99
CA VAL A 73 8.58 7.85 12.91
C VAL A 73 10.04 7.72 13.33
N ILE A 74 10.56 8.69 14.08
CA ILE A 74 11.92 8.63 14.66
C ILE A 74 12.01 7.47 15.65
N GLU A 75 11.07 7.37 16.59
CA GLU A 75 11.02 6.28 17.58
C GLU A 75 10.94 4.90 16.91
N GLN A 76 10.08 4.76 15.90
CA GLN A 76 9.96 3.52 15.13
C GLN A 76 11.29 3.18 14.41
N THR A 77 11.95 4.18 13.82
CA THR A 77 13.22 3.98 13.12
C THR A 77 14.35 3.60 14.10
N GLN A 78 14.37 4.19 15.30
CA GLN A 78 15.28 3.80 16.38
C GLN A 78 15.08 2.34 16.80
N ALA A 79 13.82 1.91 16.97
CA ALA A 79 13.50 0.53 17.30
C ALA A 79 13.96 -0.45 16.22
N ILE A 80 13.84 -0.07 14.94
CA ILE A 80 14.34 -0.88 13.82
C ILE A 80 15.87 -1.02 13.89
N VAL A 81 16.61 0.08 14.12
CA VAL A 81 18.08 0.03 14.25
C VAL A 81 18.50 -0.87 15.43
N ALA A 82 17.83 -0.76 16.57
CA ALA A 82 18.10 -1.63 17.72
C ALA A 82 17.81 -3.12 17.42
N ALA A 83 16.74 -3.41 16.68
CA ALA A 83 16.40 -4.77 16.25
C ALA A 83 17.45 -5.34 15.28
N PHE A 84 18.01 -4.52 14.38
CA PHE A 84 19.15 -4.90 13.56
C PHE A 84 20.38 -5.25 14.43
N ASP A 85 20.73 -4.39 15.38
CA ASP A 85 21.89 -4.60 16.26
C ASP A 85 21.77 -5.92 17.03
N SER A 86 20.58 -6.18 17.59
CA SER A 86 20.26 -7.42 18.30
C SER A 86 20.35 -8.65 17.38
N ALA A 87 19.73 -8.60 16.20
CA ALA A 87 19.73 -9.72 15.26
C ALA A 87 21.15 -10.04 14.75
N ILE A 88 21.94 -9.02 14.41
CA ILE A 88 23.32 -9.19 13.93
C ILE A 88 24.20 -9.76 15.04
N ALA A 89 24.12 -9.24 16.26
CA ALA A 89 24.88 -9.76 17.41
C ALA A 89 24.54 -11.23 17.72
N ALA A 90 23.27 -11.62 17.53
CA ALA A 90 22.80 -12.98 17.70
C ALA A 90 23.05 -13.92 16.49
N GLY A 91 23.69 -13.42 15.42
CA GLY A 91 23.93 -14.19 14.19
C GLY A 91 22.66 -14.57 13.43
N GLN A 92 21.54 -13.88 13.66
CA GLN A 92 20.28 -14.16 13.00
C GLN A 92 20.24 -13.50 11.60
N PRO A 93 19.85 -14.24 10.54
CA PRO A 93 19.81 -13.69 9.18
C PRO A 93 18.62 -12.73 8.97
N THR A 94 17.62 -12.78 9.85
CA THR A 94 16.39 -11.99 9.76
C THR A 94 15.84 -11.66 11.15
N PHE A 95 15.04 -10.59 11.25
CA PHE A 95 14.17 -10.33 12.38
C PHE A 95 12.80 -9.84 11.90
N VAL A 96 11.83 -9.82 12.81
CA VAL A 96 10.45 -9.42 12.51
C VAL A 96 10.08 -8.20 13.33
N MET A 97 9.46 -7.22 12.69
CA MET A 97 8.79 -6.11 13.37
C MET A 97 7.28 -6.20 13.14
N PRO A 98 6.46 -5.85 14.14
CA PRO A 98 5.04 -5.70 13.92
C PRO A 98 4.80 -4.54 12.95
N GLY A 99 3.90 -4.75 11.99
CA GLY A 99 3.28 -3.66 11.25
C GLY A 99 2.25 -2.93 12.12
N ARG A 100 1.59 -1.94 11.53
CA ARG A 100 0.50 -1.23 12.19
C ARG A 100 -0.62 -2.23 12.58
N PRO A 101 -1.05 -2.24 13.86
CA PRO A 101 -2.18 -3.06 14.29
C PRO A 101 -3.48 -2.62 13.63
N ALA A 102 -4.44 -3.54 13.55
CA ALA A 102 -5.81 -3.19 13.19
C ALA A 102 -6.42 -2.26 14.26
N THR A 103 -7.22 -1.29 13.82
CA THR A 103 -8.01 -0.46 14.74
C THR A 103 -9.35 -1.14 15.01
N PRO A 104 -9.80 -1.25 16.27
CA PRO A 104 -11.12 -1.80 16.59
C PRO A 104 -12.25 -1.05 15.89
N ASP A 105 -13.29 -1.76 15.46
CA ASP A 105 -14.50 -1.13 14.90
C ASP A 105 -15.34 -0.50 16.01
N THR A 106 -15.61 0.81 15.89
CA THR A 106 -16.42 1.55 16.86
C THR A 106 -17.92 1.37 16.62
N GLY A 107 -18.30 0.71 15.52
CA GLY A 107 -19.70 0.60 15.09
C GLY A 107 -20.20 1.86 14.39
N ALA A 108 -19.29 2.71 13.89
CA ALA A 108 -19.64 3.90 13.12
C ALA A 108 -20.57 3.55 11.95
N ALA A 109 -21.65 4.32 11.81
CA ALA A 109 -22.60 4.13 10.72
C ALA A 109 -21.94 4.42 9.36
N ASN A 110 -22.24 3.61 8.35
CA ASN A 110 -21.78 3.85 6.99
C ASN A 110 -22.48 5.10 6.42
N PRO A 111 -21.76 6.18 6.07
CA PRO A 111 -22.40 7.36 5.49
C PRO A 111 -22.77 7.18 4.01
N VAL A 112 -22.28 6.14 3.33
CA VAL A 112 -22.51 5.90 1.90
C VAL A 112 -23.60 4.85 1.69
N GLN A 113 -24.80 5.30 1.32
CA GLN A 113 -25.95 4.42 1.09
C GLN A 113 -25.98 3.81 -0.32
N GLY A 114 -25.38 4.48 -1.30
CA GLY A 114 -25.36 4.04 -2.70
C GLY A 114 -24.27 3.03 -3.02
N GLN A 115 -24.42 2.34 -4.14
CA GLN A 115 -23.34 1.52 -4.72
C GLN A 115 -22.17 2.40 -5.15
N VAL A 116 -20.95 1.92 -4.93
CA VAL A 116 -19.71 2.55 -5.41
C VAL A 116 -18.97 1.55 -6.29
N ILE A 117 -18.95 1.82 -7.58
CA ILE A 117 -18.07 1.12 -8.52
C ILE A 117 -16.68 1.76 -8.48
N VAL A 118 -15.66 0.93 -8.26
CA VAL A 118 -14.24 1.27 -8.38
C VAL A 118 -13.74 0.66 -9.68
N LEU A 119 -13.40 1.50 -10.64
CA LEU A 119 -12.96 1.10 -11.96
C LEU A 119 -11.43 0.93 -11.98
N VAL A 120 -10.95 -0.23 -12.45
CA VAL A 120 -9.52 -0.59 -12.44
C VAL A 120 -9.06 -1.19 -13.76
N ASP A 121 -7.75 -1.15 -13.98
CA ASP A 121 -7.06 -1.84 -15.07
C ASP A 121 -5.65 -2.28 -14.66
N ALA A 122 -4.90 -2.85 -15.61
CA ALA A 122 -3.52 -3.26 -15.45
C ALA A 122 -2.55 -2.12 -15.04
N GLY A 123 -2.95 -0.86 -15.13
CA GLY A 123 -2.18 0.27 -14.63
C GLY A 123 -2.23 0.45 -13.11
N CYS A 124 -3.28 -0.06 -12.45
CA CYS A 124 -3.39 -0.04 -10.99
C CYS A 124 -2.34 -0.97 -10.36
N SER A 125 -1.35 -0.39 -9.68
CA SER A 125 -0.21 -1.10 -9.08
C SER A 125 0.21 -0.46 -7.76
N GLY A 126 0.99 -1.18 -6.93
CA GLY A 126 1.58 -0.65 -5.69
C GLY A 126 0.54 -0.02 -4.76
N GLY A 127 0.71 1.28 -4.44
CA GLY A 127 -0.22 2.00 -3.56
C GLY A 127 -1.67 2.09 -4.07
N CYS A 128 -1.93 1.90 -5.37
CA CYS A 128 -3.30 1.72 -5.86
C CYS A 128 -3.92 0.43 -5.32
N LEU A 129 -3.17 -0.67 -5.32
CA LEU A 129 -3.63 -1.94 -4.76
C LEU A 129 -3.85 -1.82 -3.24
N ASP A 130 -2.99 -1.10 -2.50
CA ASP A 130 -3.24 -0.82 -1.08
C ASP A 130 -4.56 -0.06 -0.86
N THR A 131 -4.90 0.86 -1.78
CA THR A 131 -6.19 1.54 -1.77
C THR A 131 -7.34 0.56 -2.03
N LEU A 132 -7.17 -0.39 -2.94
CA LEU A 132 -8.16 -1.46 -3.20
C LEU A 132 -8.34 -2.39 -2.00
N ASP A 133 -7.29 -2.67 -1.21
CA ASP A 133 -7.43 -3.47 0.02
C ASP A 133 -8.34 -2.82 1.06
N LEU A 134 -8.33 -1.49 1.15
CA LEU A 134 -9.30 -0.76 1.97
C LEU A 134 -10.68 -0.78 1.30
N LEU A 135 -10.76 -0.34 0.04
CA LEU A 135 -12.04 -0.14 -0.66
C LEU A 135 -12.85 -1.44 -0.77
N SER A 136 -12.20 -2.59 -0.99
CA SER A 136 -12.84 -3.91 -1.04
C SER A 136 -13.48 -4.35 0.28
N ARG A 137 -13.11 -3.75 1.41
CA ARG A 137 -13.67 -4.03 2.74
C ARG A 137 -14.82 -3.09 3.10
N LEU A 138 -15.05 -2.05 2.30
CA LEU A 138 -16.13 -1.11 2.56
C LEU A 138 -17.46 -1.66 2.02
N PRO A 139 -18.58 -1.48 2.75
CA PRO A 139 -19.89 -1.87 2.25
C PRO A 139 -20.24 -1.10 0.99
N ASN A 140 -21.06 -1.73 0.14
CA ASN A 140 -21.55 -1.17 -1.13
C ASN A 140 -20.45 -0.85 -2.17
N VAL A 141 -19.20 -1.26 -1.94
CA VAL A 141 -18.10 -1.11 -2.91
C VAL A 141 -17.98 -2.36 -3.78
N ARG A 142 -17.87 -2.17 -5.09
CA ARG A 142 -17.59 -3.24 -6.07
C ARG A 142 -16.42 -2.81 -6.96
N ILE A 143 -15.42 -3.68 -7.08
CA ILE A 143 -14.28 -3.47 -7.98
C ILE A 143 -14.66 -4.03 -9.34
N ALA A 144 -14.54 -3.21 -10.38
CA ALA A 144 -14.92 -3.53 -11.75
C ALA A 144 -13.82 -3.09 -12.72
N GLY A 145 -13.68 -3.77 -13.85
CA GLY A 145 -12.75 -3.40 -14.91
C GLY A 145 -11.96 -4.60 -15.40
N SER A 146 -10.69 -4.40 -15.72
CA SER A 146 -9.76 -5.47 -16.10
C SER A 146 -8.82 -5.82 -14.95
N THR A 147 -8.14 -6.96 -15.05
CA THR A 147 -7.18 -7.41 -14.03
C THR A 147 -6.11 -6.35 -13.78
N THR A 148 -5.84 -6.05 -12.51
CA THR A 148 -4.81 -5.08 -12.12
C THR A 148 -3.40 -5.63 -12.35
N ALA A 149 -2.39 -4.78 -12.23
CA ALA A 149 -1.03 -5.29 -12.09
C ALA A 149 -0.87 -6.10 -10.79
N GLU A 150 0.20 -6.87 -10.76
CA GLU A 150 0.68 -7.58 -9.58
C GLU A 150 1.60 -6.67 -8.75
N ASP A 151 1.70 -6.93 -7.44
CA ASP A 151 2.72 -6.36 -6.58
C ASP A 151 3.48 -7.43 -5.80
N THR A 152 4.69 -7.08 -5.38
CA THR A 152 5.52 -7.97 -4.58
C THR A 152 5.34 -7.69 -3.09
N ILE A 153 5.56 -8.71 -2.25
CA ILE A 153 5.66 -8.54 -0.80
C ILE A 153 6.89 -7.74 -0.37
N PHE A 154 7.86 -7.50 -1.25
CA PHE A 154 9.01 -6.64 -0.95
C PHE A 154 8.62 -5.16 -0.98
N ILE A 155 9.03 -4.42 0.05
CA ILE A 155 8.56 -3.05 0.28
C ILE A 155 9.76 -2.12 0.32
N GLU A 156 9.59 -0.90 -0.21
CA GLU A 156 10.61 0.16 -0.22
C GLU A 156 11.99 -0.39 -0.65
N PRO A 157 12.12 -0.87 -1.90
CA PRO A 157 13.34 -1.50 -2.33
C PRO A 157 14.52 -0.53 -2.21
N THR A 158 15.66 -1.05 -1.81
CA THR A 158 16.91 -0.30 -1.86
C THR A 158 17.32 -0.17 -3.32
N THR A 159 17.46 1.07 -3.78
CA THR A 159 17.96 1.37 -5.13
C THR A 159 19.37 1.94 -5.03
N LEU A 160 20.33 1.31 -5.69
CA LEU A 160 21.75 1.70 -5.72
C LEU A 160 22.20 1.94 -7.15
N ARG A 161 22.82 3.10 -7.41
CA ARG A 161 23.53 3.34 -8.67
C ARG A 161 24.74 2.44 -8.76
N LEU A 162 24.86 1.65 -9.82
CA LEU A 162 26.05 0.83 -10.05
C LEU A 162 27.27 1.73 -10.31
N PRO A 163 28.50 1.32 -9.92
CA PRO A 163 29.71 2.13 -10.09
C PRO A 163 29.98 2.61 -11.52
N SER A 164 29.48 1.87 -12.52
CA SER A 164 29.61 2.21 -13.94
C SER A 164 28.71 3.38 -14.38
N ASN A 165 27.77 3.80 -13.52
CA ASN A 165 26.74 4.79 -13.77
C ASN A 165 25.69 4.44 -14.86
N TYR A 166 25.74 3.25 -15.45
CA TYR A 166 24.84 2.85 -16.54
C TYR A 166 23.50 2.25 -16.10
N ALA A 167 23.39 1.80 -14.85
CA ALA A 167 22.17 1.18 -14.34
C ALA A 167 22.03 1.31 -12.83
N ASP A 168 20.80 1.13 -12.36
CA ASP A 168 20.44 1.04 -10.96
C ASP A 168 20.15 -0.43 -10.59
N LEU A 169 20.66 -0.87 -9.45
CA LEU A 169 20.28 -2.13 -8.81
C LEU A 169 19.17 -1.86 -7.80
N SER A 170 18.03 -2.52 -7.97
CA SER A 170 16.91 -2.48 -7.02
C SER A 170 16.73 -3.85 -6.37
N TYR A 171 16.70 -3.90 -5.04
CA TYR A 171 16.47 -5.14 -4.30
C TYR A 171 15.65 -4.93 -3.03
N GLY A 172 14.85 -5.93 -2.66
CA GLY A 172 14.07 -5.93 -1.43
C GLY A 172 14.93 -6.29 -0.21
N HIS A 173 14.92 -5.42 0.81
CA HIS A 173 15.59 -5.68 2.09
C HIS A 173 14.62 -5.95 3.25
N LYS A 174 13.32 -5.77 3.00
CA LYS A 174 12.22 -6.11 3.92
C LYS A 174 10.98 -6.58 3.14
N ALA A 175 10.18 -7.44 3.76
CA ALA A 175 8.99 -8.02 3.14
C ALA A 175 7.81 -8.13 4.10
N TRP A 176 6.59 -7.91 3.60
CA TRP A 176 5.35 -8.24 4.30
C TRP A 176 5.15 -9.76 4.29
N THR A 177 5.42 -10.43 5.40
CA THR A 177 5.34 -11.90 5.47
C THR A 177 3.99 -12.41 5.94
N THR A 178 3.16 -11.54 6.52
CA THR A 178 1.81 -11.91 6.97
C THR A 178 0.74 -10.90 6.52
N ARG A 179 1.01 -10.08 5.49
CA ARG A 179 -0.03 -9.22 4.92
C ARG A 179 -1.12 -10.10 4.29
N GLN A 180 -2.37 -9.64 4.38
CA GLN A 180 -3.52 -10.38 3.91
C GLN A 180 -3.56 -10.52 2.38
N ARG A 181 -3.23 -9.47 1.60
CA ARG A 181 -3.03 -9.61 0.15
C ARG A 181 -1.72 -10.37 -0.11
N GLY A 182 -1.81 -11.48 -0.83
CA GLY A 182 -0.69 -12.38 -1.14
C GLY A 182 0.36 -11.77 -2.06
N ASN A 183 1.49 -12.47 -2.21
CA ASN A 183 2.54 -12.08 -3.16
C ASN A 183 2.08 -12.25 -4.60
N ASN A 184 2.32 -11.25 -5.44
CA ASN A 184 1.89 -11.22 -6.85
C ASN A 184 0.39 -11.50 -7.01
N ALA A 185 -0.43 -10.98 -6.09
CA ALA A 185 -1.88 -11.20 -6.09
C ALA A 185 -2.60 -9.96 -6.66
N PRO A 186 -3.04 -9.99 -7.93
CA PRO A 186 -3.80 -8.89 -8.51
C PRO A 186 -5.26 -8.93 -8.05
N TYR A 187 -5.97 -7.81 -8.24
CA TYR A 187 -7.43 -7.82 -8.27
C TYR A 187 -7.88 -8.23 -9.66
N ALA A 188 -8.67 -9.31 -9.74
CA ALA A 188 -9.23 -9.82 -10.98
C ALA A 188 -10.77 -9.76 -10.93
N PRO A 189 -11.39 -8.65 -11.35
CA PRO A 189 -12.84 -8.57 -11.49
C PRO A 189 -13.38 -9.72 -12.35
N ALA A 190 -14.54 -10.27 -11.97
CA ALA A 190 -15.13 -11.44 -12.61
C ALA A 190 -16.62 -11.23 -12.94
N GLY A 191 -17.15 -12.06 -13.85
CA GLY A 191 -18.56 -12.01 -14.27
C GLY A 191 -18.93 -10.64 -14.83
N ALA A 192 -20.06 -10.08 -14.39
CA ALA A 192 -20.51 -8.76 -14.84
C ALA A 192 -19.55 -7.61 -14.49
N LEU A 193 -18.65 -7.80 -13.53
CA LEU A 193 -17.65 -6.79 -13.12
C LEU A 193 -16.38 -6.84 -13.99
N ALA A 194 -16.21 -7.88 -14.81
CA ALA A 194 -15.10 -7.96 -15.75
C ALA A 194 -15.43 -7.18 -17.03
N TYR A 195 -14.58 -6.21 -17.37
CA TYR A 195 -14.65 -5.52 -18.65
C TYR A 195 -13.68 -6.14 -19.65
N ALA A 196 -14.21 -6.64 -20.76
CA ALA A 196 -13.44 -7.30 -21.82
C ALA A 196 -13.18 -6.40 -23.05
N GLY A 197 -13.70 -5.17 -23.04
CA GLY A 197 -13.47 -4.19 -24.11
C GLY A 197 -12.16 -3.43 -23.95
N ASP A 198 -11.90 -2.49 -24.87
CA ASP A 198 -10.77 -1.58 -24.78
C ASP A 198 -10.95 -0.61 -23.61
N ALA A 199 -10.10 -0.70 -22.59
CA ALA A 199 -10.17 0.15 -21.41
C ALA A 199 -9.92 1.64 -21.72
N THR A 200 -9.45 1.98 -22.92
CA THR A 200 -9.25 3.37 -23.38
C THR A 200 -10.45 3.93 -24.17
N ASP A 201 -11.42 3.08 -24.55
CA ASP A 201 -12.69 3.53 -25.14
C ASP A 201 -13.64 4.03 -24.04
N GLU A 202 -13.54 5.31 -23.72
CA GLU A 202 -14.36 5.95 -22.68
C GLU A 202 -15.87 5.84 -22.92
N ALA A 203 -16.31 5.79 -24.18
CA ALA A 203 -17.74 5.68 -24.50
C ALA A 203 -18.25 4.26 -24.21
N ALA A 204 -17.49 3.24 -24.59
CA ALA A 204 -17.81 1.86 -24.31
C ALA A 204 -17.72 1.56 -22.80
N VAL A 205 -16.67 2.03 -22.12
CA VAL A 205 -16.49 1.89 -20.66
C VAL A 205 -17.66 2.53 -19.91
N ARG A 206 -18.04 3.77 -20.25
CA ARG A 206 -19.15 4.47 -19.59
C ARG A 206 -20.47 3.73 -19.78
N THR A 207 -20.75 3.24 -21.00
CA THR A 207 -21.96 2.46 -21.29
C THR A 207 -22.02 1.19 -20.43
N TRP A 208 -20.91 0.46 -20.35
CA TRP A 208 -20.82 -0.75 -19.54
C TRP A 208 -20.95 -0.46 -18.04
N VAL A 209 -20.23 0.54 -17.51
CA VAL A 209 -20.31 0.93 -16.10
C VAL A 209 -21.72 1.34 -15.70
N ASN A 210 -22.43 2.09 -16.55
CA ASN A 210 -23.83 2.45 -16.29
C ASN A 210 -24.72 1.21 -16.10
N GLY A 211 -24.45 0.13 -16.84
CA GLY A 211 -25.14 -1.15 -16.65
C GLY A 211 -24.87 -1.84 -15.31
N LEU A 212 -23.81 -1.47 -14.59
CA LEU A 212 -23.45 -2.09 -13.30
C LEU A 212 -24.26 -1.57 -12.11
N PHE A 213 -24.81 -0.36 -12.23
CA PHE A 213 -25.57 0.27 -11.15
C PHE A 213 -27.02 -0.21 -11.07
N GLY A 214 -27.50 -0.94 -12.09
CA GLY A 214 -28.91 -1.30 -12.22
C GLY A 214 -29.79 -0.06 -12.50
N ALA A 215 -30.87 -0.28 -13.23
CA ALA A 215 -32.05 0.58 -13.17
C ALA A 215 -32.85 0.25 -11.90
#